data_AF-A0A7W9EXG1-F1
#
_entry.id   AF-A0A7W9EXG1-F1
#
_cell.length_a   1.000
_cell.length_b   1.000
_cell.length_c   1.000
_cell.angle_alpha   90.00
_cell.angle_beta   90.00
_cell.angle_gamma   90.00
#
_symmetry.space_group_name_H-M   'P 1'
#
loop_
_entity.id
_entity.type
_entity.pdbx_description
1 polymer ?
#
loop_
_entity_poly.entity_id
_entity_poly.type
_entity_poly.pdbx_seq_one_letter_code
_entity_poly.pdbx_strand_id
1 'polypeptide(L)'
;MGCTRAPENYASSCSIPRKNWGREKDGIGHLRMVQPIYIGSDGSTLWNKAAISDATLRRYMALMSNMNPEPQAVLDIAPTAPCSRVEAVRKIMDATPLCKGPHSLCSEGWNWRQWPELGGP
;
A
#
# COMPACT_ATOMS: atom_id res chain seq x y z
N MET A 1 33.96 -4.26 -19.66
CA MET A 1 32.54 -4.49 -20.01
C MET A 1 31.74 -4.37 -18.72
N GLY A 2 30.97 -3.29 -18.57
CA GLY A 2 30.24 -3.01 -17.33
C GLY A 2 28.89 -3.73 -17.33
N CYS A 3 28.67 -4.60 -16.36
CA CYS A 3 27.33 -5.14 -16.10
C CYS A 3 26.46 -4.05 -15.50
N THR A 4 25.68 -3.35 -16.32
CA THR A 4 24.60 -2.50 -15.82
C THR A 4 23.53 -3.44 -15.28
N ARG A 5 23.43 -3.56 -13.95
CA ARG A 5 22.40 -4.36 -13.29
C ARG A 5 21.04 -3.82 -13.74
N ALA A 6 20.15 -4.70 -14.21
CA ALA A 6 18.81 -4.29 -14.62
C ALA A 6 18.11 -3.57 -13.46
N PRO A 7 17.30 -2.52 -13.73
CA PRO A 7 16.58 -1.81 -12.69
C PRO A 7 15.74 -2.79 -11.85
N GLU A 8 15.92 -2.76 -10.54
CA GLU A 8 15.14 -3.58 -9.63
C GLU A 8 13.69 -3.07 -9.59
N ASN A 9 12.74 -3.97 -9.83
CA ASN A 9 11.32 -3.67 -9.80
C ASN A 9 10.59 -4.51 -8.75
N TYR A 10 9.37 -4.09 -8.44
CA TYR A 10 8.54 -4.73 -7.42
C TYR A 10 8.47 -6.25 -7.59
N ALA A 11 8.11 -6.73 -8.77
CA ALA A 11 7.92 -8.16 -9.01
C ALA A 11 9.21 -8.97 -8.81
N SER A 12 10.37 -8.43 -9.20
CA SER A 12 11.65 -9.14 -9.14
C SER A 12 12.31 -9.11 -7.76
N SER A 13 12.17 -8.01 -7.01
CA SER A 13 13.08 -7.72 -5.90
C SER A 13 12.43 -7.09 -4.66
N CYS A 14 11.15 -6.70 -4.70
CA CYS A 14 10.50 -5.99 -3.59
C CYS A 14 9.06 -6.47 -3.30
N SER A 15 8.71 -7.66 -3.78
CA SER A 15 7.36 -8.23 -3.72
C SER A 15 6.89 -8.67 -2.33
N ILE A 16 7.79 -8.66 -1.33
CA ILE A 16 7.47 -9.06 0.04
C ILE A 16 6.97 -7.83 0.83
N PRO A 17 5.70 -7.81 1.28
CA PRO A 17 5.17 -6.72 2.11
C PRO A 17 5.82 -6.66 3.49
N ARG A 18 5.62 -5.55 4.21
CA ARG A 18 6.04 -5.43 5.62
C ARG A 18 5.34 -6.48 6.50
N LYS A 19 6.04 -6.99 7.52
CA LYS A 19 5.61 -8.12 8.36
C LYS A 19 4.21 -7.97 8.97
N ASN A 20 3.80 -6.75 9.34
CA ASN A 20 2.51 -6.49 9.99
C ASN A 20 1.44 -6.02 9.01
N TRP A 21 1.71 -6.00 7.71
CA TRP A 21 0.72 -5.58 6.72
C TRP A 21 -0.09 -6.78 6.25
N GLY A 22 -1.40 -6.56 6.12
CA GLY A 22 -2.30 -7.55 5.54
C GLY A 22 -1.96 -7.84 4.08
N ARG A 23 -2.34 -9.03 3.63
CA ARG A 23 -2.22 -9.49 2.24
C ARG A 23 -3.60 -9.88 1.73
N GLU A 24 -3.70 -10.18 0.45
CA GLU A 24 -4.94 -10.65 -0.19
C GLU A 24 -5.64 -11.77 0.58
N LYS A 25 -4.90 -12.78 1.05
CA LYS A 25 -5.44 -13.89 1.87
C LYS A 25 -6.07 -13.45 3.20
N ASP A 26 -5.68 -12.28 3.71
CA ASP A 26 -6.18 -11.72 4.96
C ASP A 26 -7.41 -10.83 4.73
N GLY A 27 -7.81 -10.61 3.46
CA GLY A 27 -9.08 -10.04 3.07
C GLY A 27 -9.31 -8.57 3.46
N ILE A 28 -10.58 -8.19 3.35
CA ILE A 28 -11.11 -6.88 3.73
C ILE A 28 -12.16 -7.10 4.81
N GLY A 29 -12.07 -6.36 5.92
CA GLY A 29 -13.08 -6.46 6.97
C GLY A 29 -14.47 -6.07 6.47
N HIS A 30 -15.50 -6.82 6.85
CA HIS A 30 -16.88 -6.52 6.49
C HIS A 30 -17.26 -5.07 6.84
N LEU A 31 -17.89 -4.36 5.90
CA LEU A 31 -18.25 -2.94 5.96
C LEU A 31 -17.07 -1.96 6.15
N ARG A 32 -15.83 -2.43 6.05
CA ARG A 32 -14.65 -1.57 6.17
C ARG A 32 -14.45 -0.78 4.89
N MET A 33 -14.30 0.54 5.03
CA MET A 33 -13.91 1.38 3.90
C MET A 33 -12.49 1.04 3.48
N VAL A 34 -12.28 0.78 2.19
CA VAL A 34 -10.94 0.58 1.62
C VAL A 34 -10.48 1.85 0.91
N GLN A 35 -9.28 2.30 1.25
CA GLN A 35 -8.61 3.38 0.56
C GLN A 35 -7.41 2.82 -0.19
N PRO A 36 -7.52 2.65 -1.53
CA PRO A 36 -6.38 2.23 -2.32
C PRO A 36 -5.40 3.36 -2.55
N ILE A 37 -4.12 3.01 -2.49
CA ILE A 37 -2.98 3.85 -2.83
C ILE A 37 -2.22 3.10 -3.93
N TYR A 38 -1.99 3.73 -5.07
CA TYR A 38 -1.37 3.06 -6.20
C TYR A 38 0.08 3.52 -6.38
N ILE A 39 0.96 2.62 -6.80
CA ILE A 39 2.27 2.97 -7.38
C ILE A 39 2.28 2.55 -8.84
N GLY A 40 2.39 3.52 -9.74
CA GLY A 40 2.48 3.30 -11.17
C GLY A 40 3.83 2.71 -11.61
N SER A 41 3.88 2.18 -12.82
CA SER A 41 5.12 1.67 -13.43
C SER A 41 6.21 2.73 -13.56
N ASP A 42 5.82 4.01 -13.64
CA ASP A 42 6.72 5.17 -13.67
C ASP A 42 7.18 5.62 -12.28
N GLY A 43 6.71 4.97 -11.21
CA GLY A 43 6.97 5.35 -9.82
C GLY A 43 6.08 6.48 -9.30
N SER A 44 5.10 6.95 -10.06
CA SER A 44 4.10 7.89 -9.54
C SER A 44 3.28 7.25 -8.42
N THR A 45 2.91 8.03 -7.41
CA THR A 45 1.96 7.59 -6.38
C THR A 45 0.62 8.22 -6.65
N LEU A 46 -0.41 7.38 -6.74
CA LEU A 46 -1.76 7.83 -7.05
C LEU A 46 -2.69 7.62 -5.86
N TRP A 47 -3.52 8.61 -5.63
CA TRP A 47 -4.65 8.56 -4.70
C TRP A 47 -5.92 8.86 -5.48
N ASN A 48 -6.90 7.95 -5.46
CA ASN A 48 -8.11 8.07 -6.26
C ASN A 48 -7.80 8.38 -7.75
N LYS A 49 -6.79 7.70 -8.32
CA LYS A 49 -6.28 7.88 -9.69
C LYS A 49 -5.62 9.24 -10.00
N ALA A 50 -5.46 10.11 -9.01
CA ALA A 50 -4.72 11.36 -9.16
C ALA A 50 -3.30 11.23 -8.59
N ALA A 51 -2.31 11.72 -9.33
CA ALA A 51 -0.93 11.74 -8.85
C ALA A 51 -0.78 12.69 -7.64
N ILE A 52 -0.10 12.22 -6.60
CA ILE A 52 0.12 12.97 -5.37
C ILE A 52 1.59 12.95 -4.95
N SER A 53 1.99 13.98 -4.21
CA SER A 53 3.32 14.06 -3.61
C SER A 53 3.43 13.21 -2.34
N ASP A 54 4.66 12.94 -1.89
CA ASP A 54 4.92 12.30 -0.59
C ASP A 54 4.37 13.10 0.58
N ALA A 55 4.42 14.44 0.51
CA ALA A 55 3.86 15.32 1.53
C ALA A 55 2.33 15.18 1.60
N THR A 56 1.69 15.09 0.44
CA THR A 56 0.25 14.84 0.34
C THR A 56 -0.11 13.47 0.88
N LEU A 57 0.65 12.42 0.54
CA LEU A 57 0.43 11.07 1.05
C LEU A 57 0.52 11.04 2.58
N ARG A 58 1.57 11.64 3.17
CA ARG A 58 1.72 11.74 4.64
C ARG A 58 0.51 12.41 5.29
N ARG A 59 0.05 13.52 4.72
CA ARG A 59 -1.13 14.24 5.22
C ARG A 59 -2.38 13.37 5.17
N TYR A 60 -2.61 12.67 4.07
CA TYR A 60 -3.80 11.83 3.92
C TYR A 60 -3.78 10.61 4.84
N MET A 61 -2.63 9.94 4.99
CA MET A 61 -2.50 8.83 5.95
C MET A 61 -2.74 9.29 7.40
N ALA A 62 -2.28 10.50 7.76
CA ALA A 62 -2.56 11.09 9.07
C ALA A 62 -4.05 11.38 9.26
N LEU A 63 -4.75 11.89 8.23
CA LEU A 63 -6.20 12.10 8.29
C LEU A 63 -6.95 10.77 8.45
N MET A 64 -6.59 9.74 7.69
CA MET A 64 -7.19 8.40 7.81
C MET A 64 -7.09 7.81 9.21
N SER A 65 -5.94 8.01 9.88
CA SER A 65 -5.70 7.53 11.26
C SER A 65 -6.60 8.21 12.31
N ASN A 66 -7.37 9.23 11.93
CA ASN A 66 -8.29 9.94 12.81
C ASN A 66 -9.76 9.79 12.38
N MET A 67 -10.05 8.95 11.38
CA MET A 67 -11.42 8.67 10.92
C MET A 67 -12.10 7.65 11.84
N ASN A 68 -13.44 7.70 11.89
CA ASN A 68 -14.24 6.71 12.60
C ASN A 68 -15.40 6.21 11.70
N PRO A 69 -15.39 4.96 11.21
CA PRO A 69 -14.35 3.95 11.43
C PRO A 69 -13.05 4.26 10.66
N GLU A 70 -11.93 3.71 11.13
CA GLU A 70 -10.66 3.79 10.43
C GLU A 70 -10.68 2.93 9.15
N PRO A 71 -10.40 3.51 7.97
CA PRO A 71 -10.32 2.78 6.72
C PRO A 71 -9.11 1.84 6.66
N GLN A 72 -9.22 0.79 5.86
CA GLN A 72 -8.08 -0.06 5.48
C GLN A 72 -7.32 0.59 4.32
N ALA A 73 -6.04 0.91 4.51
CA ALA A 73 -5.17 1.40 3.47
C ALA A 73 -4.57 0.22 2.69
N VAL A 74 -4.81 0.15 1.37
CA VAL A 74 -4.25 -0.93 0.54
C VAL A 74 -3.29 -0.34 -0.48
N LEU A 75 -2.03 -0.75 -0.41
CA LEU A 75 -1.00 -0.40 -1.39
C LEU A 75 -1.04 -1.37 -2.57
N ASP A 76 -1.47 -0.88 -3.72
CA ASP A 76 -1.52 -1.60 -5.00
C ASP A 76 -0.35 -1.13 -5.89
N ILE A 77 0.49 -2.08 -6.33
CA ILE A 77 1.80 -1.77 -6.91
C ILE A 77 1.86 -2.38 -8.30
N ALA A 78 2.14 -1.54 -9.31
CA ALA A 78 2.43 -2.04 -10.65
C ALA A 78 3.64 -2.99 -10.62
N PRO A 79 3.60 -4.16 -11.30
CA PRO A 79 4.70 -5.14 -11.26
C PRO A 79 6.07 -4.56 -11.61
N THR A 80 6.10 -3.57 -12.50
CA THR A 80 7.30 -2.89 -12.99
C THR A 80 7.68 -1.63 -12.20
N ALA A 81 6.94 -1.30 -11.13
CA ALA A 81 7.25 -0.13 -10.31
C ALA A 81 8.68 -0.24 -9.71
N PRO A 82 9.45 0.87 -9.63
CA PRO A 82 10.78 0.85 -9.05
C PRO A 82 10.75 0.45 -7.57
N CYS A 83 11.62 -0.48 -7.15
CA CYS A 83 11.71 -0.92 -5.74
C CYS A 83 11.91 0.24 -4.76
N SER A 84 12.81 1.18 -5.11
CA SER A 84 13.10 2.35 -4.28
C SER A 84 11.87 3.20 -4.00
N ARG A 85 10.95 3.29 -4.97
CA ARG A 85 9.69 3.99 -4.79
C ARG A 85 8.74 3.23 -3.87
N VAL A 86 8.62 1.91 -4.05
CA VAL A 86 7.82 1.05 -3.19
C VAL A 86 8.27 1.18 -1.73
N GLU A 87 9.57 1.12 -1.48
CA GLU A 87 10.13 1.27 -0.13
C GLU A 87 9.86 2.64 0.48
N ALA A 88 9.99 3.71 -0.30
CA ALA A 88 9.70 5.07 0.15
C ALA A 88 8.23 5.22 0.57
N VAL A 89 7.29 4.74 -0.26
CA VAL A 89 5.85 4.78 0.03
C VAL A 89 5.51 3.90 1.23
N ARG A 90 6.05 2.68 1.31
CA ARG A 90 5.91 1.80 2.48
C ARG A 90 6.39 2.48 3.75
N LYS A 91 7.50 3.23 3.71
CA LYS A 91 8.02 3.96 4.88
C LYS A 91 7.08 5.11 5.29
N ILE A 92 6.46 5.79 4.33
CA ILE A 92 5.49 6.85 4.60
C ILE A 92 4.25 6.28 5.29
N MET A 93 3.67 5.24 4.72
CA MET A 93 2.48 4.58 5.28
C MET A 93 2.79 4.02 6.68
N ASP A 94 3.88 3.26 6.80
CA ASP A 94 4.29 2.63 8.06
C ASP A 94 4.57 3.63 9.19
N ALA A 95 4.85 4.90 8.90
CA ALA A 95 5.02 5.93 9.92
C ALA A 95 3.71 6.34 10.62
N THR A 96 2.54 5.92 10.13
CA THR A 96 1.24 6.30 10.69
C THR A 96 0.72 5.27 11.71
N PRO A 97 0.01 5.71 12.77
CA PRO A 97 -0.57 4.80 13.77
C PRO A 97 -1.44 3.70 13.15
N LEU A 98 -2.18 4.02 12.08
CA LEU A 98 -3.02 3.10 11.31
C LEU A 98 -2.28 1.82 10.87
N CYS A 99 -0.99 1.91 10.56
CA CYS A 99 -0.18 0.79 10.06
C CYS A 99 0.61 0.06 11.15
N LYS A 100 0.40 0.37 12.43
CA LYS A 100 1.19 -0.18 13.54
C LYS A 100 0.47 -1.28 14.30
N GLY A 101 1.26 -2.13 14.95
CA GLY A 101 0.77 -3.16 15.87
C GLY A 101 0.19 -4.41 15.17
N PRO A 102 -0.39 -5.33 15.97
CA PRO A 102 -0.94 -6.60 15.50
C PRO A 102 -2.26 -6.45 14.71
N HIS A 103 -2.91 -5.28 14.79
CA HIS A 103 -4.16 -4.97 14.09
C HIS A 103 -3.97 -3.82 13.09
N SER A 104 -2.80 -3.77 12.44
CA SER A 104 -2.51 -2.81 11.37
C SER A 104 -3.61 -2.85 10.30
N LEU A 105 -4.10 -1.67 9.95
CA LEU A 105 -5.10 -1.47 8.89
C LEU A 105 -4.44 -1.16 7.56
N CYS A 106 -3.14 -1.45 7.43
CA CYS A 106 -2.40 -1.33 6.19
C CYS A 106 -2.17 -2.70 5.57
N SER A 107 -2.36 -2.77 4.26
CA SER A 107 -2.23 -4.00 3.47
C SER A 107 -1.52 -3.71 2.17
N GLU A 108 -1.02 -4.75 1.54
CA GLU A 108 -0.40 -4.67 0.22
C GLU A 108 -0.79 -5.85 -0.64
N GLY A 109 -1.08 -5.57 -1.90
CA GLY A 109 -1.31 -6.56 -2.93
C GLY A 109 -2.08 -5.97 -4.10
N TRP A 110 -2.33 -6.80 -5.09
CA TRP A 110 -2.94 -6.37 -6.35
C TRP A 110 -4.46 -6.49 -6.28
N ASN A 111 -5.15 -5.55 -6.93
CA ASN A 111 -6.59 -5.63 -7.21
C ASN A 111 -7.45 -5.95 -5.98
N TRP A 112 -7.35 -5.10 -4.96
CA TRP A 112 -8.07 -5.23 -3.68
C TRP A 112 -9.58 -5.52 -3.81
N ARG A 113 -10.21 -5.13 -4.92
CA ARG A 113 -11.63 -5.37 -5.20
C ARG A 113 -12.00 -6.85 -5.31
N GLN A 114 -11.02 -7.73 -5.53
CA GLN A 114 -11.22 -9.18 -5.60
C GLN A 114 -10.88 -9.89 -4.30
N TRP A 115 -10.42 -9.16 -3.27
CA TRP A 115 -10.06 -9.78 -2.00
C TRP A 115 -11.33 -10.26 -1.27
N PRO A 116 -11.23 -11.36 -0.53
CA PRO A 116 -12.37 -11.87 0.22
C PRO A 116 -12.81 -10.88 1.31
N GLU A 117 -14.11 -10.71 1.48
CA GLU A 117 -14.66 -10.03 2.66
C GLU A 117 -14.62 -10.99 3.86
N LEU A 118 -14.11 -10.52 5.00
CA LEU A 118 -14.01 -11.30 6.23
C LEU A 118 -14.89 -10.70 7.34
N GLY A 119 -15.57 -11.57 8.09
CA GLY A 119 -16.33 -11.17 9.28
C GLY A 119 -17.76 -10.68 9.02
N GLY A 120 -18.37 -11.09 7.90
CA GLY A 120 -19.83 -10.98 7.70
C GLY A 120 -20.59 -12.14 8.38
N PRO A 121 -21.91 -11.99 8.61
CA PRO A 121 -22.78 -13.08 9.09
C PRO A 121 -22.89 -14.24 8.08
#